data_AF-A0A9P7KIR6-F1
#
_entry.id   AF-A0A9P7KIR6-F1
#
_cell.length_a   1.000
_cell.length_b   1.000
_cell.length_c   1.000
_cell.angle_alpha   90.00
_cell.angle_beta   90.00
_cell.angle_gamma   90.00
#
_symmetry.space_group_name_H-M   'P 1'
#
loop_
_entity.id
_entity.type
_entity.pdbx_description
1 polymer ?
#
loop_
_entity_poly.entity_id
_entity_poly.type
_entity_poly.pdbx_seq_one_letter_code
_entity_poly.pdbx_strand_id
1 'polypeptide(L)'
;MASDSQESLEARIKQREAAIKHPLSTIPVATHQPLGNIPNTPLAVSTIAFLLGSAFSLGLLTFLVGGFKVYWWTSAQLGFFVAAWAGFHWGEFAVTAGWNFEKCSVDSYLLDNGAMYHIANGAALTEYLVTLYFKPTLKAYPYLTPIAEESALIKFFGDDYVKYRQRVGTMIPFVP
;
A
#
# COMPACT_ATOMS: atom_id res chain seq x y z
N MET A 1 35.03 -20.21 -38.19
CA MET A 1 33.91 -20.13 -39.13
C MET A 1 32.61 -20.69 -38.55
N ALA A 2 32.61 -21.83 -37.85
CA ALA A 2 31.38 -22.37 -37.23
C ALA A 2 30.86 -21.56 -36.00
N SER A 3 31.74 -21.01 -35.17
CA SER A 3 31.33 -20.25 -33.97
C SER A 3 30.59 -18.95 -34.30
N ASP A 4 31.04 -18.23 -35.32
CA ASP A 4 30.46 -16.96 -35.80
C ASP A 4 29.01 -17.16 -36.32
N SER A 5 28.74 -18.32 -36.90
CA SER A 5 27.39 -18.70 -37.32
C SER A 5 26.47 -19.06 -36.15
N GLN A 6 27.01 -19.62 -35.06
CA GLN A 6 26.25 -19.92 -33.85
C GLN A 6 25.92 -18.64 -33.07
N GLU A 7 26.88 -17.73 -32.89
CA GLU A 7 26.62 -16.43 -32.27
C GLU A 7 25.58 -15.61 -33.06
N SER A 8 25.68 -15.59 -34.39
CA SER A 8 24.70 -14.94 -35.26
C SER A 8 23.31 -15.57 -35.16
N LEU A 9 23.24 -16.90 -35.06
CA LEU A 9 21.97 -17.62 -34.89
C LEU A 9 21.35 -17.33 -33.51
N GLU A 10 22.14 -17.36 -32.45
CA GLU A 10 21.69 -17.03 -31.09
C GLU A 10 21.23 -15.58 -30.99
N ALA A 11 21.94 -14.64 -31.61
CA ALA A 11 21.54 -13.23 -31.68
C ALA A 11 20.19 -13.07 -32.41
N ARG A 12 19.99 -13.79 -33.51
CA ARG A 12 18.73 -13.78 -34.26
C ARG A 12 17.57 -14.44 -33.50
N ILE A 13 17.84 -15.50 -32.73
CA ILE A 13 16.84 -16.15 -31.88
C ILE A 13 16.42 -15.19 -30.76
N LYS A 14 17.37 -14.59 -30.04
CA LYS A 14 17.08 -13.56 -29.02
C LYS A 14 16.30 -12.38 -29.60
N GLN A 15 16.67 -11.94 -30.81
CA GLN A 15 15.97 -10.85 -31.50
C GLN A 15 14.54 -11.25 -31.91
N ARG A 16 14.31 -12.51 -32.32
CA ARG A 16 12.97 -13.02 -32.63
C ARG A 16 12.13 -13.24 -31.38
N GLU A 17 12.71 -13.74 -30.29
CA GLU A 17 12.04 -13.86 -28.99
C GLU A 17 11.65 -12.47 -28.46
N ALA A 18 12.50 -11.46 -28.60
CA ALA A 18 12.19 -10.08 -28.25
C ALA A 18 11.12 -9.44 -29.17
N ALA A 19 11.05 -9.87 -30.45
CA ALA A 19 10.09 -9.36 -31.43
C ALA A 19 8.72 -10.06 -31.37
N ILE A 20 8.65 -11.31 -30.88
CA ILE A 20 7.39 -12.01 -30.60
C ILE A 20 6.84 -11.45 -29.28
N LYS A 21 6.28 -10.23 -29.34
CA LYS A 21 5.43 -9.67 -28.30
C LYS A 21 4.13 -10.44 -28.29
N HIS A 22 4.13 -11.61 -27.65
CA HIS A 22 2.88 -12.31 -27.35
C HIS A 22 2.00 -11.38 -26.51
N PRO A 23 0.70 -11.20 -26.80
CA PRO A 23 -0.19 -10.32 -26.03
C PRO A 23 -0.37 -10.77 -24.57
N LEU A 24 0.01 -12.00 -24.24
CA LEU A 24 0.13 -12.53 -22.86
C LEU A 24 1.60 -12.68 -22.41
N SER A 25 2.56 -12.09 -23.12
CA SER A 25 3.96 -12.04 -22.65
C SER A 25 4.01 -11.18 -21.40
N THR A 26 4.22 -11.85 -20.26
CA THR A 26 4.38 -11.22 -18.94
C THR A 26 5.85 -11.05 -18.57
N ILE A 27 6.76 -11.33 -19.50
CA ILE A 27 8.19 -11.09 -19.30
C ILE A 27 8.40 -9.61 -19.54
N PRO A 28 8.60 -8.78 -18.49
CA PRO A 28 8.90 -7.39 -18.69
C PRO A 28 10.19 -7.29 -19.50
N VAL A 29 10.24 -6.37 -20.46
CA VAL A 29 11.49 -5.93 -21.08
C VAL A 29 12.22 -5.10 -20.02
N ALA A 30 12.70 -5.78 -18.99
CA ALA A 30 13.25 -5.18 -17.80
C ALA A 30 14.54 -4.46 -18.16
N THR A 31 14.43 -3.17 -18.48
CA THR A 31 15.56 -2.24 -18.49
C THR A 31 16.07 -1.98 -17.06
N HIS A 32 15.27 -2.36 -16.04
CA HIS A 32 15.62 -2.30 -14.63
C HIS A 32 15.59 -3.70 -14.03
N GLN A 33 16.70 -4.18 -13.46
CA GLN A 33 16.66 -5.40 -12.66
C GLN A 33 15.79 -5.14 -11.43
N PRO A 34 14.79 -6.01 -11.13
CA PRO A 34 14.07 -5.93 -9.87
C PRO A 34 15.09 -6.09 -8.75
N LEU A 35 15.13 -5.10 -7.86
CA LEU A 35 16.11 -5.04 -6.77
C LEU A 35 15.67 -5.89 -5.57
N GLY A 36 14.40 -6.32 -5.56
CA GLY A 36 13.74 -6.94 -4.42
C GLY A 36 14.04 -8.42 -4.20
N ASN A 37 13.90 -8.83 -2.95
CA ASN A 37 14.01 -10.23 -2.50
C ASN A 37 12.96 -11.17 -3.15
N ILE A 38 11.95 -10.64 -3.85
CA ILE A 38 10.80 -11.40 -4.35
C ILE A 38 11.00 -11.74 -5.84
N PRO A 39 10.86 -13.02 -6.24
CA PRO A 39 11.07 -13.41 -7.63
C PRO A 39 9.99 -12.80 -8.55
N ASN A 40 10.42 -12.12 -9.61
CA ASN A 40 9.54 -11.50 -10.60
C ASN A 40 8.90 -12.55 -11.53
N THR A 41 7.90 -13.27 -11.02
CA THR A 41 7.20 -14.35 -11.72
C THR A 41 5.70 -14.12 -11.72
N PRO A 42 4.95 -14.61 -12.74
CA PRO A 42 3.49 -14.52 -12.75
C PRO A 42 2.85 -15.16 -11.52
N LEU A 43 3.43 -16.25 -11.01
CA LEU A 43 2.99 -16.89 -9.79
C LEU A 43 3.08 -15.92 -8.61
N ALA A 44 4.25 -15.32 -8.37
CA ALA A 44 4.44 -14.34 -7.29
C ALA A 44 3.47 -13.15 -7.41
N VAL A 45 3.33 -12.56 -8.61
CA VAL A 45 2.38 -11.47 -8.87
C VAL A 45 0.96 -11.87 -8.51
N SER A 46 0.50 -13.04 -8.98
CA SER A 46 -0.87 -13.51 -8.74
C SER A 46 -1.13 -13.85 -7.27
N THR A 47 -0.15 -14.42 -6.58
CA THR A 47 -0.24 -14.72 -5.15
C THR A 47 -0.33 -13.45 -4.32
N ILE A 48 0.51 -12.44 -4.61
CA ILE A 48 0.47 -11.14 -3.92
C ILE A 48 -0.88 -10.46 -4.16
N ALA A 49 -1.36 -10.40 -5.40
CA ALA A 49 -2.67 -9.84 -5.73
C ALA A 49 -3.81 -10.53 -4.96
N PHE A 50 -3.79 -11.85 -4.89
CA PHE A 50 -4.81 -12.63 -4.18
C PHE A 50 -4.81 -12.35 -2.68
N LEU A 51 -3.63 -12.28 -2.05
CA LEU A 51 -3.50 -11.98 -0.63
C LEU A 51 -3.91 -10.55 -0.31
N LEU A 52 -3.50 -9.57 -1.11
CA LEU A 52 -3.91 -8.17 -0.96
C LEU A 52 -5.42 -8.02 -1.16
N GLY A 53 -6.01 -8.66 -2.16
CA GLY A 53 -7.46 -8.65 -2.39
C GLY A 53 -8.26 -9.28 -1.24
N SER A 54 -7.73 -10.36 -0.66
CA SER A 54 -8.32 -10.99 0.54
C SER A 54 -8.25 -10.06 1.75
N ALA A 55 -7.08 -9.45 2.01
CA ALA A 55 -6.90 -8.49 3.08
C ALA A 55 -7.79 -7.25 2.91
N PHE A 56 -7.89 -6.73 1.68
CA PHE A 56 -8.77 -5.62 1.33
C PHE A 56 -10.24 -5.96 1.65
N SER A 57 -10.71 -7.12 1.21
CA SER A 57 -12.09 -7.55 1.39
C SER A 57 -12.45 -7.72 2.87
N LEU A 58 -11.56 -8.35 3.65
CA LEU A 58 -11.74 -8.52 5.10
C LEU A 58 -11.68 -7.20 5.86
N GLY A 59 -10.74 -6.31 5.49
CA GLY A 59 -10.60 -4.99 6.07
C GLY A 59 -11.83 -4.11 5.79
N LEU A 60 -12.29 -4.09 4.53
CA LEU A 60 -13.47 -3.36 4.10
C LEU A 60 -14.73 -3.87 4.80
N LEU A 61 -14.90 -5.20 4.90
CA LEU A 61 -16.02 -5.79 5.64
C LEU A 61 -16.00 -5.36 7.11
N THR A 62 -14.83 -5.43 7.75
CA THR A 62 -14.67 -5.03 9.16
C THR A 62 -15.00 -3.55 9.35
N PHE A 63 -14.60 -2.70 8.41
CA PHE A 63 -14.94 -1.27 8.42
C PHE A 63 -16.45 -1.03 8.27
N LEU A 64 -17.08 -1.65 7.27
CA LEU A 64 -18.51 -1.48 6.98
C LEU A 64 -19.41 -2.00 8.10
N VAL A 65 -19.02 -3.10 8.76
CA VAL A 65 -19.76 -3.66 9.90
C VAL A 65 -19.54 -2.84 11.19
N GLY A 66 -18.51 -1.99 11.22
CA GLY A 66 -18.17 -1.20 12.41
C GLY A 66 -17.29 -1.93 13.43
N GLY A 67 -16.66 -3.04 13.03
CA GLY A 67 -15.89 -3.93 13.91
C GLY A 67 -16.71 -5.05 14.55
N PHE A 68 -16.04 -6.08 15.08
CA PHE A 68 -16.71 -7.21 15.74
C PHE A 68 -16.55 -7.09 17.26
N LYS A 69 -17.67 -6.92 17.98
CA LYS A 69 -17.65 -6.80 19.46
C LYS A 69 -17.09 -8.03 20.19
N VAL A 70 -17.09 -9.19 19.52
CA VAL A 70 -16.52 -10.44 20.06
C VAL A 70 -15.00 -10.33 20.23
N TYR A 71 -14.33 -9.56 19.38
CA TYR A 71 -12.88 -9.37 19.43
C TYR A 71 -12.55 -7.91 19.72
N TRP A 72 -11.97 -7.66 20.89
CA TRP A 72 -11.64 -6.31 21.37
C TRP A 72 -10.76 -5.49 20.42
N TRP A 73 -9.98 -6.14 19.55
CA TRP A 73 -9.08 -5.51 18.60
C TRP A 73 -9.73 -5.21 17.23
N THR A 74 -10.82 -5.90 16.89
CA THR A 74 -11.47 -5.75 15.57
C THR A 74 -12.37 -4.53 15.56
N SER A 75 -11.78 -3.42 15.15
CA SER A 75 -12.37 -2.09 15.14
C SER A 75 -12.51 -1.60 13.70
N ALA A 76 -13.47 -0.72 13.45
CA ALA A 76 -13.70 -0.17 12.11
C ALA A 76 -12.45 0.53 11.55
N GLN A 77 -11.72 1.27 12.39
CA GLN A 77 -10.50 2.00 12.00
C GLN A 77 -9.39 1.07 11.57
N LEU A 78 -9.20 -0.05 12.27
CA LEU A 78 -8.23 -1.06 11.87
C LEU A 78 -8.64 -1.71 10.53
N GLY A 79 -9.93 -1.99 10.35
CA GLY A 79 -10.47 -2.48 9.08
C GLY A 79 -10.20 -1.52 7.92
N PHE A 80 -10.46 -0.24 8.13
CA PHE A 80 -10.18 0.82 7.15
C PHE A 80 -8.69 0.92 6.84
N PHE A 81 -7.83 0.89 7.86
CA PHE A 81 -6.38 0.94 7.68
C PHE A 81 -5.88 -0.23 6.82
N VAL A 82 -6.29 -1.47 7.14
CA VAL A 82 -5.91 -2.66 6.36
C VAL A 82 -6.45 -2.60 4.93
N ALA A 83 -7.69 -2.12 4.74
CA ALA A 83 -8.26 -1.95 3.41
C ALA A 83 -7.51 -0.88 2.59
N ALA A 84 -7.22 0.29 3.17
CA ALA A 84 -6.48 1.34 2.50
C ALA A 84 -5.05 0.90 2.16
N TRP A 85 -4.37 0.22 3.10
CA TRP A 85 -3.03 -0.34 2.88
C TRP A 85 -3.02 -1.34 1.72
N ALA A 86 -3.93 -2.32 1.74
CA ALA A 86 -4.01 -3.33 0.68
C ALA A 86 -4.39 -2.73 -0.67
N GLY A 87 -5.35 -1.79 -0.68
CA GLY A 87 -5.82 -1.09 -1.87
C GLY A 87 -4.73 -0.20 -2.49
N PHE A 88 -3.92 0.47 -1.67
CA PHE A 88 -2.78 1.26 -2.13
C PHE A 88 -1.74 0.38 -2.83
N HIS A 89 -1.26 -0.68 -2.17
CA HIS A 89 -0.23 -1.56 -2.73
C HIS A 89 -0.69 -2.26 -4.01
N TRP A 90 -1.94 -2.71 -4.05
CA TRP A 90 -2.51 -3.24 -5.28
C TRP A 90 -2.69 -2.16 -6.36
N GLY A 91 -3.11 -0.96 -5.98
CA GLY A 91 -3.34 0.17 -6.89
C GLY A 91 -2.09 0.64 -7.60
N GLU A 92 -0.96 0.74 -6.89
CA GLU A 92 0.36 1.07 -7.46
C GLU A 92 0.75 0.08 -8.56
N PHE A 93 0.60 -1.22 -8.29
CA PHE A 93 0.83 -2.26 -9.29
C PHE A 93 -0.15 -2.15 -10.47
N ALA A 94 -1.46 -1.97 -10.19
CA ALA A 94 -2.49 -1.92 -11.22
C ALA A 94 -2.30 -0.71 -12.18
N VAL A 95 -1.98 0.46 -11.64
CA VAL A 95 -1.70 1.66 -12.43
C VAL A 95 -0.40 1.48 -13.22
N THR A 96 0.64 0.91 -12.62
CA THR A 96 1.90 0.63 -13.33
C THR A 96 1.70 -0.36 -14.46
N ALA A 97 0.95 -1.43 -14.23
CA ALA A 97 0.61 -2.41 -15.27
C ALA A 97 -0.24 -1.80 -16.40
N GLY A 98 -1.15 -0.87 -16.07
CA GLY A 98 -2.05 -0.22 -17.04
C GLY A 98 -1.39 0.87 -17.89
N TRP A 99 -0.50 1.68 -17.31
CA TRP A 99 0.06 2.87 -17.97
C TRP A 99 1.57 2.85 -18.18
N ASN A 100 2.30 1.94 -17.53
CA ASN A 100 3.77 1.91 -17.57
C ASN A 100 4.32 0.47 -17.58
N PHE A 101 3.80 -0.34 -18.53
CA PHE A 101 4.05 -1.78 -18.62
C PHE A 101 5.54 -2.14 -18.69
N GLU A 102 6.37 -1.30 -19.34
CA GLU A 102 7.82 -1.54 -19.47
C GLU A 102 8.56 -1.52 -18.13
N LYS A 103 8.01 -0.83 -17.11
CA LYS A 103 8.56 -0.80 -15.75
C LYS A 103 7.79 -1.68 -14.76
N CYS A 104 6.77 -2.39 -15.22
CA CYS A 104 5.93 -3.22 -14.37
C CYS A 104 6.71 -4.46 -13.91
N SER A 105 6.78 -4.65 -12.60
CA SER A 105 7.41 -5.81 -11.96
C SER A 105 6.75 -6.10 -10.62
N VAL A 106 7.11 -7.21 -9.98
CA VAL A 106 6.67 -7.51 -8.61
C VAL A 106 7.01 -6.37 -7.62
N ASP A 107 8.12 -5.66 -7.83
CA ASP A 107 8.51 -4.53 -6.97
C ASP A 107 7.52 -3.36 -7.07
N SER A 108 6.71 -3.28 -8.14
CA SER A 108 5.68 -2.25 -8.32
C SER A 108 4.53 -2.35 -7.30
N TYR A 109 4.42 -3.45 -6.54
CA TYR A 109 3.55 -3.49 -5.37
C TYR A 109 4.05 -2.62 -4.21
N LEU A 110 5.32 -2.18 -4.22
CA LEU A 110 5.95 -1.36 -3.18
C LEU A 110 5.83 -1.95 -1.76
N LEU A 111 5.82 -3.27 -1.65
CA LEU A 111 5.77 -3.96 -0.36
C LEU A 111 7.11 -3.92 0.36
N ASP A 112 8.21 -3.90 -0.39
CA ASP A 112 9.58 -3.86 0.14
C ASP A 112 10.16 -2.44 0.04
N ASN A 113 9.54 -1.51 0.77
CA ASN A 113 9.97 -0.10 0.84
C ASN A 113 11.07 0.13 1.91
N GLY A 114 11.83 -0.91 2.24
CA GLY A 114 12.91 -0.88 3.24
C GLY A 114 12.45 -1.07 4.69
N ALA A 115 13.41 -1.36 5.57
CA ALA A 115 13.14 -1.72 6.97
C ALA A 115 12.39 -0.62 7.76
N MET A 116 12.69 0.65 7.50
CA MET A 116 12.04 1.77 8.19
C MET A 116 10.53 1.82 7.94
N TYR A 117 10.09 1.47 6.72
CA TYR A 117 8.68 1.40 6.39
C TYR A 117 7.95 0.35 7.23
N HIS A 118 8.53 -0.85 7.37
CA HIS A 118 7.93 -1.92 8.19
C HIS A 118 7.95 -1.57 9.68
N ILE A 119 9.02 -0.94 10.16
CA ILE A 119 9.12 -0.47 11.55
C ILE A 119 8.06 0.59 11.83
N ALA A 120 7.86 1.57 10.94
CA ALA A 120 6.87 2.62 11.12
C ALA A 120 5.44 2.05 11.17
N ASN A 121 5.08 1.15 10.24
CA ASN A 121 3.77 0.49 10.26
C ASN A 121 3.59 -0.38 11.51
N GLY A 122 4.63 -1.11 11.94
CA GLY A 122 4.62 -1.92 13.16
C GLY A 122 4.47 -1.09 14.43
N ALA A 123 5.16 0.05 14.50
CA ALA A 123 5.06 1.00 15.60
C ALA A 123 3.65 1.62 15.67
N ALA A 124 3.10 2.06 14.53
CA ALA A 124 1.75 2.61 14.45
C ALA A 124 0.69 1.58 14.86
N LEU A 125 0.82 0.33 14.42
CA LEU A 125 -0.10 -0.74 14.82
C LEU A 125 0.02 -1.05 16.32
N THR A 126 1.24 -1.08 16.85
CA THR A 126 1.49 -1.32 18.28
C THR A 126 0.90 -0.20 19.12
N GLU A 127 1.14 1.06 18.76
CA GLU A 127 0.55 2.23 19.40
C GLU A 127 -0.98 2.15 19.38
N TYR A 128 -1.56 1.78 18.24
CA TYR A 128 -3.00 1.60 18.08
C TYR A 128 -3.56 0.54 19.04
N LEU A 129 -2.95 -0.66 19.06
CA LEU A 129 -3.40 -1.77 19.89
C LEU A 129 -3.25 -1.49 21.39
N VAL A 130 -2.13 -0.88 21.79
CA VAL A 130 -1.88 -0.46 23.19
C VAL A 130 -2.94 0.57 23.61
N THR A 131 -3.19 1.58 22.77
CA THR A 131 -4.22 2.60 23.05
C THR A 131 -5.60 1.98 23.16
N LEU A 132 -5.94 1.05 22.26
CA LEU A 132 -7.22 0.36 22.24
C LEU A 132 -7.41 -0.52 23.49
N TYR A 133 -6.34 -1.18 23.95
CA TYR A 133 -6.37 -2.03 25.13
C TYR A 133 -6.60 -1.23 26.43
N PHE A 134 -5.87 -0.13 26.63
CA PHE A 134 -5.95 0.66 27.87
C PHE A 134 -7.09 1.69 27.86
N LYS A 135 -7.44 2.26 26.70
CA LYS A 135 -8.40 3.36 26.55
C LYS A 135 -9.27 3.19 25.30
N PRO A 136 -10.14 2.17 25.24
CA PRO A 136 -10.96 1.89 24.07
C PRO A 136 -11.91 3.04 23.68
N THR A 137 -12.35 3.82 24.66
CA THR A 137 -13.23 4.99 24.45
C THR A 137 -12.59 6.09 23.60
N LEU A 138 -11.25 6.22 23.59
CA LEU A 138 -10.55 7.20 22.75
C LEU A 138 -10.65 6.89 21.26
N LYS A 139 -10.90 5.63 20.89
CA LYS A 139 -11.07 5.21 19.49
C LYS A 139 -12.53 4.92 19.14
N ALA A 140 -13.46 5.08 20.08
CA ALA A 140 -14.88 4.84 19.85
C ALA A 140 -15.59 6.02 19.14
N TYR A 141 -15.03 7.23 19.25
CA TYR A 141 -15.66 8.46 18.75
C TYR A 141 -14.79 9.14 17.68
N PRO A 142 -15.04 8.87 16.39
CA PRO A 142 -14.22 9.39 15.30
C PRO A 142 -14.18 10.92 15.23
N TYR A 143 -15.20 11.60 15.78
CA TYR A 143 -15.25 13.07 15.81
C TYR A 143 -14.76 13.68 17.14
N LEU A 144 -14.85 12.97 18.27
CA LEU A 144 -14.38 13.53 19.55
C LEU A 144 -12.85 13.60 19.61
N THR A 145 -12.15 12.67 18.94
CA THR A 145 -10.68 12.65 18.96
C THR A 145 -10.08 13.87 18.24
N PRO A 146 -10.48 14.18 16.99
CA PRO A 146 -10.01 15.39 16.32
C PRO A 146 -10.40 16.68 17.05
N ILE A 147 -11.61 16.77 17.61
CA ILE A 147 -12.05 17.95 18.35
C ILE A 147 -11.23 18.14 19.64
N ALA A 148 -10.91 17.06 20.33
CA ALA A 148 -10.04 17.08 21.52
C ALA A 148 -8.60 17.47 21.15
N GLU A 149 -8.08 16.95 20.03
CA GLU A 149 -6.78 17.31 19.49
C GLU A 149 -6.72 18.81 19.11
N GLU A 150 -7.71 19.32 18.38
CA GLU A 150 -7.81 20.75 18.07
C GLU A 150 -7.87 21.62 19.33
N SER A 151 -8.65 21.21 20.32
CA SER A 151 -8.75 21.92 21.60
C SER A 151 -7.41 21.95 22.34
N ALA A 152 -6.64 20.86 22.29
CA ALA A 152 -5.30 20.79 22.86
C ALA A 152 -4.30 21.68 22.10
N LEU A 153 -4.38 21.71 20.77
CA LEU A 153 -3.53 22.55 19.92
C LEU A 153 -3.80 24.05 20.15
N ILE A 154 -5.08 24.45 20.23
CA ILE A 154 -5.46 25.83 20.59
C ILE A 154 -4.94 26.17 21.99
N LYS A 155 -5.05 25.26 22.95
CA LYS A 155 -4.56 25.48 24.32
C LYS A 155 -3.04 25.64 24.40
N PHE A 156 -2.29 24.90 23.58
CA PHE A 156 -0.82 24.88 23.62
C PHE A 156 -0.19 26.00 22.77
N PHE A 157 -0.75 26.27 21.60
CA PHE A 157 -0.19 27.19 20.60
C PHE A 157 -0.98 28.50 20.45
N GLY A 158 -2.17 28.62 21.05
CA GLY A 158 -2.95 29.85 21.07
C GLY A 158 -3.30 30.38 19.68
N ASP A 159 -3.18 31.70 19.51
CA ASP A 159 -3.57 32.43 18.31
C ASP A 159 -2.77 32.03 17.06
N ASP A 160 -1.56 31.49 17.23
CA ASP A 160 -0.73 31.05 16.10
C ASP A 160 -1.35 29.83 15.40
N TYR A 161 -1.94 28.91 16.17
CA TYR A 161 -2.68 27.78 15.62
C TYR A 161 -3.98 28.22 14.96
N VAL A 162 -4.69 29.20 15.54
CA VAL A 162 -5.92 29.76 14.94
C VAL A 162 -5.63 30.38 13.56
N LYS A 163 -4.54 31.16 13.44
CA LYS A 163 -4.10 31.73 12.15
C LYS A 163 -3.60 30.68 11.17
N TYR A 164 -3.00 29.60 11.67
CA TYR A 164 -2.57 28.48 10.84
C TYR A 164 -3.77 27.73 10.24
N ARG A 165 -4.77 27.38 11.05
CA ARG A 165 -5.99 26.68 10.62
C ARG A 165 -6.77 27.45 9.54
N GLN A 166 -6.79 28.78 9.58
CA GLN A 166 -7.42 29.61 8.54
C GLN A 166 -6.75 29.48 7.16
N ARG A 167 -5.48 29.05 7.11
CA ARG A 167 -4.69 28.93 5.88
C ARG A 167 -4.67 27.50 5.34
N VAL A 168 -4.89 26.51 6.20
CA VAL A 168 -4.76 25.08 5.86
C VAL A 168 -6.02 24.35 6.30
N GLY A 169 -6.87 23.97 5.33
CA GLY A 169 -8.06 23.18 5.60
C GLY A 169 -7.71 21.77 6.08
N THR A 170 -8.45 21.25 7.06
CA THR A 170 -8.20 19.93 7.68
C THR A 170 -8.69 18.76 6.82
N MET A 171 -9.61 19.00 5.87
CA MET A 171 -10.25 17.98 5.00
C MET A 171 -10.99 16.85 5.76
N ILE A 172 -11.11 16.95 7.08
CA ILE A 172 -11.88 16.00 7.90
C ILE A 172 -13.34 16.46 7.89
N PRO A 173 -14.29 15.62 7.43
CA PRO A 173 -15.71 15.96 7.46
C PRO A 173 -16.14 16.29 8.90
N PHE A 174 -16.87 17.40 9.07
CA PHE A 174 -17.46 17.82 10.36
C PHE A 174 -16.47 18.25 11.47
N VAL A 175 -15.18 18.40 11.15
CA VAL A 175 -14.22 19.12 12.00
C VAL A 175 -14.09 20.54 11.42
N PRO A 176 -14.38 21.59 12.20
CA PRO A 176 -14.47 22.94 11.68
C PRO A 176 -13.11 23.52 11.26
#